data_AF-A0A370WTQ0-F1
#
_entry.id   AF-A0A370WTQ0-F1
#
_cell.length_a   1.000
_cell.length_b   1.000
_cell.length_c   1.000
_cell.angle_alpha   90.00
_cell.angle_beta   90.00
_cell.angle_gamma   90.00
#
_symmetry.space_group_name_H-M   'P 1'
#
loop_
_entity.id
_entity.type
_entity.pdbx_description
1 polymer ?
#
loop_
_entity_poly.entity_id
_entity_poly.type
_entity_poly.pdbx_seq_one_letter_code
_entity_poly.pdbx_strand_id
1 'polypeptide(L)'
;MPAFMVAVLYLYPSVAPAQSTTCSATTTGVSFGTYDPFASAPLDSTGSVSVTCSASTSYIVALSAGQGSFASRTMSSGAHLLAYNLYTDTLRTTVWGDGSGSTTTVPGSGTSASYTVYGRVPALQNAYVGAYSDSIIVTVSF
;
A
#
# COMPACT_ATOMS: atom_id res chain seq x y z
N MET A 1 -30.00 -59.19 -40.29
CA MET A 1 -29.15 -57.98 -40.46
C MET A 1 -28.44 -57.72 -39.13
N PRO A 2 -27.11 -57.87 -39.02
CA PRO A 2 -26.41 -57.62 -37.76
C PRO A 2 -26.25 -56.11 -37.54
N ALA A 3 -26.51 -55.64 -36.32
CA ALA A 3 -26.29 -54.26 -35.92
C ALA A 3 -24.85 -54.11 -35.39
N PHE A 4 -24.04 -53.31 -36.08
CA PHE A 4 -22.72 -52.90 -35.59
C PHE A 4 -22.90 -51.69 -34.66
N MET A 5 -22.61 -51.88 -33.37
CA MET A 5 -22.52 -50.77 -32.41
C MET A 5 -21.05 -50.34 -32.28
N VAL A 6 -20.74 -49.15 -32.77
CA VAL A 6 -19.44 -48.51 -32.57
C VAL A 6 -19.57 -47.52 -31.41
N ALA A 7 -18.79 -47.74 -30.34
CA ALA A 7 -18.68 -46.79 -29.24
C ALA A 7 -17.63 -45.71 -29.59
N VAL A 8 -18.07 -44.47 -29.77
CA VAL A 8 -17.19 -43.32 -30.04
C VAL A 8 -16.88 -42.65 -28.70
N LEU A 9 -15.60 -42.65 -28.29
CA LEU A 9 -15.14 -41.88 -27.14
C LEU A 9 -14.94 -40.41 -27.55
N TYR A 10 -15.80 -39.53 -27.07
CA TYR A 10 -15.62 -38.08 -27.17
C TYR A 10 -14.78 -37.59 -25.98
N LEU A 11 -13.57 -37.09 -26.25
CA LEU A 11 -12.78 -36.33 -25.28
C LEU A 11 -13.38 -34.92 -25.18
N TYR A 12 -14.16 -34.65 -24.13
CA TYR A 12 -14.59 -33.30 -23.82
C TYR A 12 -13.42 -32.54 -23.17
N PRO A 13 -12.95 -31.41 -23.73
CA PRO A 13 -12.00 -30.57 -23.03
C PRO A 13 -12.67 -30.02 -21.76
N SER A 14 -12.19 -30.43 -20.59
CA SER A 14 -12.56 -29.80 -19.33
C SER A 14 -11.89 -28.43 -19.28
N VAL A 15 -12.60 -27.38 -19.68
CA VAL A 15 -12.17 -26.01 -19.43
C VAL A 15 -12.34 -25.79 -17.92
N ALA A 16 -11.25 -25.92 -17.17
CA ALA A 16 -11.25 -25.47 -15.79
C ALA A 16 -11.54 -23.96 -15.80
N PRO A 17 -12.44 -23.45 -14.94
CA PRO A 17 -12.60 -22.01 -14.81
C PRO A 17 -11.24 -21.41 -14.45
N ALA A 18 -10.74 -20.48 -15.26
CA ALA A 18 -9.61 -19.66 -14.87
C ALA A 18 -10.03 -18.92 -13.60
N GLN A 19 -9.60 -19.39 -12.44
CA GLN A 19 -9.88 -18.70 -11.19
C GLN A 19 -9.13 -17.38 -11.23
N SER A 20 -9.83 -16.30 -11.58
CA SER A 20 -9.30 -14.96 -11.44
C SER A 20 -9.06 -14.75 -9.95
N THR A 21 -7.81 -14.82 -9.55
CA THR A 21 -7.41 -14.40 -8.21
C THR A 21 -7.71 -12.92 -8.10
N THR A 22 -8.48 -12.53 -7.10
CA THR A 22 -8.81 -11.13 -6.83
C THR A 22 -8.20 -10.76 -5.49
N CYS A 23 -7.44 -9.67 -5.47
CA CYS A 23 -6.96 -9.07 -4.23
C CYS A 23 -7.57 -7.67 -4.08
N SER A 24 -8.00 -7.35 -2.87
CA SER A 24 -8.46 -6.02 -2.47
C SER A 24 -7.58 -5.48 -1.35
N ALA A 25 -7.40 -4.16 -1.31
CA ALA A 25 -6.67 -3.47 -0.27
C ALA A 25 -7.60 -2.52 0.48
N THR A 26 -7.54 -2.55 1.80
CA THR A 26 -8.20 -1.59 2.69
C THR A 26 -7.14 -0.85 3.48
N THR A 27 -7.30 0.45 3.67
CA THR A 27 -6.28 1.30 4.30
C THR A 27 -6.86 2.11 5.44
N THR A 28 -6.10 2.21 6.53
CA THR A 28 -6.32 3.19 7.59
C THR A 28 -5.24 4.25 7.46
N GLY A 29 -5.65 5.48 7.17
CA GLY A 29 -4.74 6.60 6.99
C GLY A 29 -3.94 6.93 8.26
N VAL A 30 -2.78 7.54 8.08
CA VAL A 30 -1.94 8.00 9.19
C VAL A 30 -2.45 9.36 9.66
N SER A 31 -2.89 9.44 10.91
CA SER A 31 -3.37 10.69 11.53
C SER A 31 -2.34 11.21 12.52
N PHE A 32 -1.63 12.29 12.18
CA PHE A 32 -0.57 12.84 13.03
C PHE A 32 -1.09 13.63 14.23
N GLY A 33 -2.31 14.19 14.15
CA GLY A 33 -2.86 15.05 15.20
C GLY A 33 -2.29 16.47 15.13
N THR A 34 -2.16 17.13 16.28
CA THR A 34 -1.69 18.52 16.37
C THR A 34 -0.17 18.58 16.25
N TYR A 35 0.31 19.38 15.28
CA TYR A 35 1.73 19.65 15.09
C TYR A 35 2.14 20.96 15.79
N ASP A 36 3.19 20.90 16.61
CA ASP A 36 3.81 22.05 17.25
C ASP A 36 5.14 22.38 16.54
N PRO A 37 5.26 23.54 15.87
CA PRO A 37 6.48 23.92 15.16
C PRO A 37 7.68 24.20 16.08
N PHE A 38 7.46 24.35 17.40
CA PHE A 38 8.53 24.56 18.38
C PHE A 38 8.96 23.28 19.10
N ALA A 39 8.26 22.17 18.87
CA ALA A 39 8.63 20.89 19.45
C ALA A 39 9.98 20.42 18.87
N SER A 40 10.87 19.98 19.75
CA SER A 40 12.19 19.47 19.36
C SER A 40 12.16 18.01 18.92
N ALA A 41 11.06 17.29 19.19
CA ALA A 41 10.87 15.90 18.80
C ALA A 41 9.99 15.81 17.55
N PRO A 42 10.26 14.84 16.65
CA PRO A 42 9.39 14.58 15.51
C PRO A 42 8.02 14.10 15.98
N LEU A 43 6.98 14.41 15.19
CA LEU A 43 5.63 13.93 15.43
C LEU A 43 5.41 12.63 14.67
N ASP A 44 5.22 11.56 15.42
CA ASP A 44 5.14 10.20 14.93
C ASP A 44 3.71 9.67 15.03
N SER A 45 3.26 8.90 14.04
CA SER A 45 1.97 8.22 14.06
C SER A 45 2.01 6.95 13.22
N THR A 46 0.95 6.15 13.27
CA THR A 46 0.85 4.89 12.53
C THR A 46 -0.49 4.78 11.81
N GLY A 47 -0.47 4.06 10.70
CA GLY A 47 -1.65 3.61 9.95
C GLY A 47 -1.50 2.15 9.57
N SER A 48 -2.36 1.65 8.69
CA SER A 48 -2.27 0.26 8.23
C SER A 48 -2.78 0.08 6.82
N VAL A 49 -2.18 -0.89 6.11
CA VAL A 49 -2.67 -1.43 4.85
C VAL A 49 -3.00 -2.89 5.07
N SER A 50 -4.23 -3.28 4.80
CA SER A 50 -4.70 -4.67 4.88
C SER A 50 -5.04 -5.17 3.48
N VAL A 51 -4.39 -6.25 3.06
CA VAL A 51 -4.62 -6.88 1.75
C VAL A 51 -5.37 -8.19 1.98
N THR A 52 -6.43 -8.42 1.21
CA THR A 52 -7.23 -9.65 1.23
C THR A 52 -7.33 -10.20 -0.19
N CYS A 53 -6.96 -11.46 -0.38
CA CYS A 53 -7.00 -12.17 -1.66
C CYS A 53 -7.94 -13.38 -1.58
N SER A 54 -8.62 -13.69 -2.68
CA SER A 54 -9.55 -14.83 -2.79
C SER A 54 -8.86 -16.19 -2.69
N ALA A 55 -7.57 -16.26 -3.01
CA ALA A 55 -6.71 -17.42 -2.88
C ALA A 55 -5.31 -17.01 -2.39
N SER A 56 -4.56 -17.96 -1.86
CA SER A 56 -3.19 -17.71 -1.40
C SER A 56 -2.30 -17.27 -2.57
N THR A 57 -1.92 -15.99 -2.57
CA THR A 57 -1.23 -15.34 -3.68
C THR A 57 -0.07 -14.51 -3.16
N SER A 58 1.06 -14.51 -3.86
CA SER A 58 2.17 -13.62 -3.56
C SER A 58 1.93 -12.26 -4.22
N TYR A 59 2.16 -11.18 -3.50
CA TYR A 59 1.95 -9.83 -3.99
C TYR A 59 2.99 -8.86 -3.43
N ILE A 60 3.03 -7.67 -4.01
CA ILE A 60 3.87 -6.57 -3.56
C ILE A 60 2.98 -5.36 -3.29
N VAL A 61 3.21 -4.68 -2.16
CA VAL A 61 2.52 -3.45 -1.77
C VAL A 61 3.48 -2.26 -1.91
N ALA A 62 3.11 -1.33 -2.78
CA ALA A 62 3.81 -0.08 -3.01
C ALA A 62 2.95 1.11 -2.59
N LEU A 63 3.61 2.16 -2.09
CA LEU A 63 2.97 3.44 -1.78
C LEU A 63 3.46 4.50 -2.77
N SER A 64 2.59 5.39 -3.23
CA SER A 64 3.00 6.53 -4.06
C SER A 64 3.74 7.60 -3.24
N ALA A 65 4.39 8.54 -3.93
CA ALA A 65 5.01 9.71 -3.32
C ALA A 65 3.99 10.79 -2.88
N GLY A 66 2.69 10.54 -3.11
CA GLY A 66 1.64 11.55 -2.92
C GLY A 66 1.87 12.75 -3.83
N GLN A 67 1.60 13.94 -3.31
CA GLN A 67 1.86 15.21 -4.00
C GLN A 67 3.35 15.61 -4.02
N GLY A 68 4.21 14.94 -3.23
CA GLY A 68 5.62 15.25 -3.06
C GLY A 68 6.56 14.28 -3.77
N SER A 69 7.66 13.93 -3.09
CA SER A 69 8.64 12.94 -3.54
C SER A 69 8.82 11.85 -2.50
N PHE A 70 9.43 10.72 -2.85
CA PHE A 70 9.74 9.68 -1.87
C PHE A 70 10.73 10.13 -0.80
N ALA A 71 11.68 11.00 -1.14
CA ALA A 71 12.63 11.57 -0.18
C ALA A 71 11.93 12.46 0.86
N SER A 72 10.91 13.20 0.40
CA SER A 72 10.11 14.10 1.23
C SER A 72 8.70 14.18 0.65
N ARG A 73 7.76 13.46 1.25
CA ARG A 73 6.33 13.60 0.94
C ARG A 73 5.84 14.89 1.57
N THR A 74 4.77 15.47 1.02
CA THR A 74 4.26 16.77 1.49
C THR A 74 2.76 16.75 1.60
N MET A 75 2.26 17.09 2.79
CA MET A 75 0.86 17.45 2.98
C MET A 75 0.68 18.94 2.67
N SER A 76 -0.51 19.31 2.21
CA SER A 76 -0.82 20.68 1.79
C SER A 76 -1.99 21.28 2.56
N SER A 77 -1.89 22.59 2.81
CA SER A 77 -2.97 23.44 3.30
C SER A 77 -2.98 24.73 2.47
N GLY A 78 -3.79 24.76 1.42
CA GLY A 78 -3.71 25.81 0.40
C GLY A 78 -2.32 25.82 -0.27
N ALA A 79 -1.62 26.94 -0.20
CA ALA A 79 -0.25 27.08 -0.73
C ALA A 79 0.84 26.62 0.25
N HIS A 80 0.49 26.27 1.49
CA HIS A 80 1.44 25.87 2.52
C HIS A 80 1.68 24.37 2.46
N LEU A 81 2.94 23.97 2.63
CA LEU A 81 3.37 22.57 2.61
C LEU A 81 3.96 22.18 3.95
N LEU A 82 3.70 20.95 4.37
CA LEU A 82 4.29 20.32 5.55
C LEU A 82 4.90 18.98 5.14
N ALA A 83 6.20 18.81 5.34
CA ALA A 83 6.89 17.59 4.95
C ALA A 83 6.62 16.46 5.94
N TYR A 84 6.54 15.25 5.41
CA TYR A 84 6.43 14.03 6.17
C TYR A 84 7.01 12.87 5.38
N ASN A 85 7.11 11.70 6.00
CA ASN A 85 7.38 10.48 5.26
C ASN A 85 6.74 9.25 5.91
N LEU A 86 6.68 8.17 5.13
CA LEU A 86 6.10 6.88 5.50
C LEU A 86 7.16 5.79 5.40
N TYR A 87 7.19 4.91 6.40
CA TYR A 87 8.23 3.93 6.61
C TYR A 87 7.64 2.54 6.87
N THR A 88 8.43 1.52 6.59
CA THR A 88 8.08 0.10 6.82
C THR A 88 8.44 -0.37 8.22
N ASP A 89 9.32 0.34 8.93
CA ASP A 89 9.87 -0.06 10.22
C ASP A 89 9.61 0.95 11.34
N THR A 90 9.62 0.43 12.58
CA THR A 90 9.38 1.21 13.81
C THR A 90 10.45 2.28 14.06
N LEU A 91 11.68 2.08 13.57
CA LEU A 91 12.78 3.04 13.70
C LEU A 91 12.75 4.12 12.61
N ARG A 92 11.89 3.94 11.60
CA ARG A 92 11.69 4.86 10.47
C ARG A 92 12.97 5.09 9.70
N THR A 93 13.61 3.99 9.34
CA THR A 93 14.88 3.95 8.61
C THR A 93 14.68 3.64 7.13
N THR A 94 13.62 2.90 6.81
CA THR A 94 13.32 2.42 5.46
C THR A 94 12.06 3.08 4.94
N VAL A 95 12.22 3.98 3.95
CA VAL A 95 11.09 4.65 3.31
C VAL A 95 10.28 3.64 2.51
N TRP A 96 8.97 3.56 2.79
CA TRP A 96 8.05 2.76 2.01
C TRP A 96 7.69 3.52 0.74
N GLY A 97 7.99 2.96 -0.42
CA GLY A 97 7.70 3.54 -1.72
C GLY A 97 7.39 2.48 -2.75
N ASP A 98 7.87 2.70 -3.98
CA ASP A 98 7.68 1.83 -5.15
C ASP A 98 8.93 1.03 -5.54
N GLY A 99 10.02 1.15 -4.77
CA GLY A 99 11.30 0.52 -5.05
C GLY A 99 12.29 1.41 -5.81
N SER A 100 11.87 2.62 -6.21
CA SER A 100 12.77 3.64 -6.77
C SER A 100 13.45 4.45 -5.67
N GLY A 101 14.53 5.17 -6.00
CA GLY A 101 15.08 6.22 -5.13
C GLY A 101 15.40 5.80 -3.69
N SER A 102 16.00 4.62 -3.50
CA SER A 102 16.29 4.01 -2.18
C SER A 102 15.07 3.65 -1.32
N THR A 103 13.86 3.67 -1.89
CA THR A 103 12.67 3.17 -1.21
C THR A 103 12.55 1.66 -1.31
N THR A 104 11.70 1.09 -0.45
CA THR A 104 11.39 -0.34 -0.45
C THR A 104 9.90 -0.56 -0.64
N THR A 105 9.55 -1.61 -1.38
CA THR A 105 8.20 -2.16 -1.43
C THR A 105 8.05 -3.27 -0.39
N VAL A 106 6.82 -3.53 0.06
CA VAL A 106 6.57 -4.55 1.07
C VAL A 106 6.02 -5.81 0.39
N PRO A 107 6.77 -6.93 0.39
CA PRO A 107 6.26 -8.20 -0.13
C PRO A 107 5.24 -8.80 0.83
N GLY A 108 4.26 -9.50 0.26
CA GLY A 108 3.19 -10.16 0.98
C GLY A 108 2.81 -11.48 0.35
N SER A 109 2.19 -12.36 1.13
CA SER A 109 1.60 -13.59 0.60
C SER A 109 0.42 -14.05 1.43
N GLY A 110 -0.38 -14.95 0.85
CA GLY A 110 -1.52 -15.58 1.52
C GLY A 110 -2.86 -14.98 1.12
N THR A 111 -3.89 -15.27 1.93
CA THR A 111 -5.27 -14.81 1.70
C THR A 111 -5.60 -13.53 2.45
N SER A 112 -4.91 -13.24 3.55
CA SER A 112 -5.03 -11.97 4.26
C SER A 112 -3.72 -11.62 4.96
N ALA A 113 -3.32 -10.35 4.89
CA ALA A 113 -2.23 -9.80 5.69
C ALA A 113 -2.47 -8.32 6.00
N SER A 114 -1.88 -7.86 7.10
CA SER A 114 -1.92 -6.46 7.50
C SER A 114 -0.50 -5.94 7.73
N TYR A 115 -0.24 -4.73 7.25
CA TYR A 115 1.05 -4.06 7.27
C TYR A 115 0.89 -2.71 7.97
N THR A 116 1.67 -2.48 9.02
CA THR A 116 1.69 -1.19 9.70
C THR A 116 2.47 -0.17 8.89
N VAL A 117 1.88 1.00 8.68
CA VAL A 117 2.53 2.15 8.06
C VAL A 117 3.04 3.04 9.18
N TYR A 118 4.35 3.27 9.27
CA TYR A 118 4.93 4.18 10.25
C TYR A 118 5.12 5.56 9.62
N GLY A 119 4.40 6.57 10.11
CA GLY A 119 4.54 7.94 9.65
C GLY A 119 5.42 8.77 10.57
N ARG A 120 6.07 9.79 10.00
CA ARG A 120 6.75 10.85 10.74
C ARG A 120 6.65 12.20 10.04
N VAL A 121 6.33 13.22 10.82
CA VAL A 121 6.51 14.63 10.48
C VAL A 121 7.77 15.12 11.22
N PRO A 122 8.83 15.55 10.50
CA PRO A 122 10.02 16.13 11.12
C PRO A 122 9.70 17.32 12.02
N ALA A 123 10.47 17.46 13.09
CA ALA A 123 10.40 18.59 14.02
C ALA A 123 10.82 19.91 13.36
N LEU A 124 10.46 21.03 14.00
CA LEU A 124 10.97 22.38 13.68
C LEU A 124 10.71 22.86 12.24
N GLN A 125 9.73 22.27 11.55
CA GLN A 125 9.24 22.81 10.28
C GLN A 125 8.42 24.07 10.52
N ASN A 126 8.63 25.07 9.66
CA ASN A 126 7.82 26.28 9.63
C ASN A 126 6.44 26.00 9.02
N ALA A 127 5.51 25.55 9.85
CA ALA A 127 4.13 25.25 9.48
C ALA A 127 3.21 26.42 9.84
N TYR A 128 2.39 26.85 8.89
CA TYR A 128 1.31 27.80 9.15
C TYR A 128 0.13 27.07 9.79
N VAL A 129 -0.70 27.79 10.56
CA VAL A 129 -1.93 27.25 11.11
C VAL A 129 -2.86 26.83 9.98
N GLY A 130 -3.26 25.56 9.96
CA GLY A 130 -4.14 25.01 8.94
C GLY A 130 -4.26 23.49 9.05
N ALA A 131 -5.24 22.93 8.35
CA ALA A 131 -5.36 21.49 8.19
C ALA A 131 -4.56 21.06 6.95
N TYR A 132 -3.57 20.20 7.16
CA TYR A 132 -2.73 19.65 6.09
C TYR A 132 -3.16 18.24 5.74
N SER A 133 -3.30 17.95 4.45
CA SER A 133 -3.60 16.60 3.96
C SER A 133 -2.80 16.25 2.71
N ASP A 134 -2.62 14.95 2.49
CA ASP A 134 -2.05 14.34 1.28
C ASP A 134 -2.84 13.07 0.97
N SER A 135 -2.85 12.65 -0.30
CA SER A 135 -3.50 11.43 -0.77
C SER A 135 -2.47 10.45 -1.28
N ILE A 136 -2.23 9.37 -0.52
CA ILE A 136 -1.31 8.30 -0.90
C ILE A 136 -2.08 7.19 -1.61
N ILE A 137 -1.59 6.81 -2.78
CA ILE A 137 -2.11 5.70 -3.55
C ILE A 137 -1.38 4.45 -3.11
N VAL A 138 -2.15 3.40 -2.77
CA VAL A 138 -1.62 2.07 -2.47
C VAL A 138 -1.80 1.18 -3.69
N THR A 139 -0.70 0.65 -4.21
CA THR A 139 -0.70 -0.26 -5.35
C THR A 139 -0.35 -1.65 -4.86
N VAL A 140 -1.23 -2.61 -5.16
CA VAL A 140 -1.00 -4.05 -4.91
C VAL A 140 -0.84 -4.76 -6.24
N SER A 141 0.30 -5.43 -6.43
CA SER A 141 0.63 -6.16 -7.67
C SER A 141 0.80 -7.65 -7.38
N PHE A 142 0.08 -8.51 -8.13
CA PHE A 142 0.01 -9.96 -7.98
C PHE A 142 -0.08 -10.66 -9.35
#